data_AF-A0A1B6JPC3-F1
#
_entry.id   AF-A0A1B6JPC3-F1
#
_cell.length_a   1.000
_cell.length_b   1.000
_cell.length_c   1.000
_cell.angle_alpha   90.00
_cell.angle_beta   90.00
_cell.angle_gamma   90.00
#
_symmetry.space_group_name_H-M   'P 1'
#
loop_
_entity.id
_entity.type
_entity.pdbx_description
1 polymer ?
#
loop_
_entity_poly.entity_id
_entity_poly.type
_entity_poly.pdbx_seq_one_letter_code
_entity_poly.pdbx_strand_id
1 'polypeptide(L)'
;MELSANTSGINISDVIEVIETDRNKMDIGRREGPYIKIVEQPASKALRFRYECEGRSAGSIPGVNSTPENKTYPTIQIVGYKGRAVVVVSCVTKEQPHRPHPHNLVGRDGCKKGVCTVEVHCESMTQSFDHLGIQCVKKKDIEEALKAREEIRVDPFRTGFSHRSQPGSIDLNAVRLCFQAFLEEEPGKFKRALMPVISDIIYDKKALCDLAICKLSHCSAPVAGGMEMILLCEKVAKEDISVRLYEERNGQVLWEGMGDFTPTQVHKQVAITFKTPRYRTLQVEDPVQVFIQLRRPSDGETS
;
A
#
# COMPACT_ATOMS: atom_id res chain seq x y z
N MET A 1 -15.96 -27.19 39.77
CA MET A 1 -15.91 -28.09 38.60
C MET A 1 -15.62 -27.17 37.41
N GLU A 2 -14.36 -26.77 37.27
CA GLU A 2 -13.88 -25.88 36.21
C GLU A 2 -13.54 -26.73 34.99
N LEU A 3 -14.17 -26.42 33.86
CA LEU A 3 -13.79 -26.95 32.55
C LEU A 3 -12.81 -25.96 31.94
N SER A 4 -11.53 -26.32 31.99
CA SER A 4 -10.45 -25.62 31.29
C SER A 4 -10.65 -25.75 29.78
N ALA A 5 -10.89 -24.63 29.11
CA ALA A 5 -10.83 -24.53 27.65
C ALA A 5 -9.39 -24.78 27.18
N ASN A 6 -9.18 -25.90 26.50
CA ASN A 6 -7.89 -26.30 25.94
C ASN A 6 -7.67 -25.51 24.64
N THR A 7 -7.05 -24.32 24.71
CA THR A 7 -6.58 -23.59 23.53
C THR A 7 -5.33 -24.27 22.99
N SER A 8 -5.51 -25.21 22.04
CA SER A 8 -4.43 -25.74 21.21
C SER A 8 -3.91 -24.62 20.30
N GLY A 9 -2.81 -23.98 20.70
CA GLY A 9 -2.14 -22.97 19.89
C GLY A 9 -1.63 -23.57 18.58
N ILE A 10 -2.06 -23.01 17.45
CA ILE A 10 -1.59 -23.36 16.11
C ILE A 10 -0.08 -23.14 16.07
N ASN A 11 0.69 -24.21 15.83
CA ASN A 11 2.13 -24.12 15.71
C ASN A 11 2.48 -23.78 14.26
N ILE A 12 3.30 -22.74 14.08
CA ILE A 12 3.71 -22.27 12.73
C ILE A 12 4.45 -23.38 11.95
N SER A 13 5.05 -24.35 12.66
CA SER A 13 5.67 -25.54 12.10
C SER A 13 4.75 -26.32 11.16
N ASP A 14 3.47 -26.45 11.53
CA ASP A 14 2.52 -27.34 10.84
C ASP A 14 2.10 -26.73 9.48
N VAL A 15 2.18 -25.40 9.37
CA VAL A 15 2.00 -24.66 8.11
C VAL A 15 3.28 -24.68 7.27
N ILE A 16 4.45 -24.65 7.91
CA ILE A 16 5.76 -24.68 7.23
C ILE A 16 5.98 -26.03 6.50
N GLU A 17 5.53 -27.16 7.07
CA GLU A 17 5.63 -28.48 6.42
C GLU A 17 4.79 -28.57 5.12
N VAL A 18 3.68 -27.84 5.03
CA VAL A 18 2.83 -27.82 3.84
C VAL A 18 3.51 -27.03 2.71
N ILE A 19 4.27 -25.98 3.04
CA ILE A 19 5.10 -25.27 2.07
C ILE A 19 6.18 -26.20 1.47
N GLU A 20 6.63 -27.24 2.18
CA GLU A 20 7.59 -28.22 1.65
C GLU A 20 7.01 -29.21 0.63
N THR A 21 5.77 -29.66 0.84
CA THR A 21 5.17 -30.76 0.04
C THR A 21 4.66 -30.32 -1.32
N ASP A 22 4.40 -29.03 -1.52
CA ASP A 22 3.86 -28.49 -2.76
C ASP A 22 4.92 -28.11 -3.81
N ARG A 23 6.16 -28.58 -3.63
CA ARG A 23 7.29 -28.35 -4.56
C ARG A 23 6.99 -28.73 -6.02
N ASN A 24 5.98 -29.55 -6.31
CA ASN A 24 5.77 -30.14 -7.65
C ASN A 24 4.35 -30.12 -8.25
N LYS A 25 3.34 -29.43 -7.72
CA LYS A 25 2.02 -29.35 -8.39
C LYS A 25 1.32 -27.99 -8.24
N MET A 26 1.76 -26.98 -8.99
CA MET A 26 0.86 -25.90 -9.39
C MET A 26 0.14 -26.33 -10.67
N ASP A 27 -1.02 -26.99 -10.51
CA ASP A 27 -1.86 -27.36 -11.65
C ASP A 27 -2.58 -26.12 -12.18
N ILE A 28 -2.01 -25.50 -13.21
CA ILE A 28 -2.60 -24.37 -13.94
C ILE A 28 -3.60 -24.98 -14.94
N GLY A 29 -4.73 -25.48 -14.43
CA GLY A 29 -5.73 -26.17 -15.24
C GLY A 29 -7.09 -26.32 -14.56
N ARG A 30 -8.08 -25.56 -15.05
CA ARG A 30 -9.53 -25.56 -14.74
C ARG A 30 -9.97 -24.95 -13.39
N ARG A 31 -10.88 -23.97 -13.49
CA ARG A 31 -11.59 -23.28 -12.39
C ARG A 31 -12.68 -24.17 -11.76
N GLU A 32 -12.34 -25.36 -11.26
CA GLU A 32 -13.30 -26.26 -10.60
C GLU A 32 -12.95 -26.57 -9.13
N GLY A 33 -12.17 -25.70 -8.48
CA GLY A 33 -11.77 -25.85 -7.09
C GLY A 33 -11.99 -24.62 -6.22
N PRO A 34 -11.89 -24.75 -4.90
CA PRO A 34 -11.94 -23.64 -3.98
C PRO A 34 -10.86 -22.60 -4.27
N TYR A 35 -11.17 -21.33 -4.02
CA TYR A 35 -10.27 -20.21 -4.31
C TYR A 35 -10.48 -19.06 -3.32
N ILE A 36 -9.49 -18.19 -3.21
CA ILE A 36 -9.57 -16.98 -2.39
C ILE A 36 -10.18 -15.85 -3.24
N LYS A 37 -11.21 -15.19 -2.71
CA LYS A 37 -11.79 -13.97 -3.27
C LYS A 37 -11.53 -12.82 -2.29
N ILE A 38 -10.92 -11.73 -2.76
CA ILE A 38 -10.89 -10.49 -1.97
C ILE A 38 -12.29 -9.86 -2.02
N VAL A 39 -12.93 -9.73 -0.87
CA VAL A 39 -14.25 -9.12 -0.69
C VAL A 39 -14.11 -7.61 -0.55
N GLU A 40 -13.09 -7.18 0.20
CA GLU A 40 -12.75 -5.77 0.36
C GLU A 40 -11.23 -5.58 0.26
N GLN A 41 -10.81 -4.70 -0.65
CA GLN A 41 -9.41 -4.33 -0.85
C GLN A 41 -8.93 -3.38 0.26
N PRO A 42 -7.63 -3.36 0.58
CA PRO A 42 -7.06 -2.33 1.42
C PRO A 42 -7.16 -0.95 0.75
N ALA A 43 -7.41 0.09 1.55
CA ALA A 43 -7.31 1.46 1.07
C ALA A 43 -5.85 1.79 0.74
N SER A 44 -5.61 2.33 -0.45
CA SER A 44 -4.27 2.49 -1.01
C SER A 44 -3.40 3.52 -0.30
N LYS A 45 -3.97 4.63 0.21
CA LYS A 45 -3.20 5.78 0.75
C LYS A 45 -3.60 6.16 2.18
N ALA A 46 -4.27 5.28 2.90
CA ALA A 46 -4.84 5.62 4.21
C ALA A 46 -3.92 5.33 5.40
N LEU A 47 -2.92 4.46 5.25
CA LEU A 47 -2.07 4.00 6.34
C LEU A 47 -0.66 4.61 6.28
N ARG A 48 -0.19 5.14 7.42
CA ARG A 48 1.23 5.46 7.61
C ARG A 48 1.97 4.24 8.12
N PHE A 49 3.04 3.85 7.45
CA PHE A 49 3.93 2.79 7.93
C PHE A 49 4.75 3.29 9.11
N ARG A 50 5.02 2.41 10.06
CA ARG A 50 5.66 2.77 11.33
C ARG A 50 6.96 2.01 11.54
N TYR A 51 7.99 2.72 11.99
CA TYR A 51 9.20 2.05 12.46
C TYR A 51 8.96 1.44 13.83
N GLU A 52 9.61 0.30 14.11
CA GLU A 52 9.60 -0.33 15.43
C GLU A 52 10.02 0.64 16.54
N CYS A 53 11.05 1.46 16.27
CA CYS A 53 11.56 2.44 17.23
C CYS A 53 10.61 3.61 17.54
N GLU A 54 9.45 3.73 16.85
CA GLU A 54 8.43 4.73 17.20
C GLU A 54 7.68 4.36 18.50
N GLY A 55 7.77 3.10 18.97
CA GLY A 55 7.18 2.67 20.25
C GLY A 55 5.64 2.78 20.31
N ARG A 56 4.98 2.76 19.16
CA ARG A 56 3.52 2.85 19.02
C ARG A 56 3.01 1.71 18.14
N SER A 57 1.72 1.40 18.27
CA SER A 57 1.05 0.50 17.32
C SER A 57 1.24 1.00 15.88
N ALA A 58 1.41 0.06 14.94
CA ALA A 58 1.49 0.35 13.51
C ALA A 58 0.15 0.77 12.90
N GLY A 59 -0.91 0.86 13.70
CA GLY A 59 -2.27 1.16 13.23
C GLY A 59 -2.93 -0.06 12.59
N SER A 60 -4.06 0.17 11.93
CA SER A 60 -4.80 -0.84 11.17
C SER A 60 -4.92 -0.38 9.72
N ILE A 61 -4.67 -1.27 8.76
CA ILE A 61 -4.91 -1.07 7.32
C ILE A 61 -6.43 -1.00 7.15
N PRO A 62 -7.01 0.15 6.78
CA PRO A 62 -8.44 0.23 6.54
C PRO A 62 -8.78 -0.36 5.16
N GLY A 63 -10.03 -0.78 4.99
CA GLY A 63 -10.59 -1.18 3.71
C GLY A 63 -10.91 0.01 2.82
N VAL A 64 -11.02 -0.20 1.51
CA VAL A 64 -11.29 0.86 0.52
C VAL A 64 -12.62 1.58 0.76
N ASN A 65 -13.59 0.92 1.41
CA ASN A 65 -14.90 1.50 1.74
C ASN A 65 -14.96 2.05 3.17
N SER A 66 -13.83 2.09 3.88
CA SER A 66 -13.80 2.52 5.27
C SER A 66 -14.08 4.01 5.37
N THR A 67 -14.99 4.38 6.26
CA THR A 67 -15.34 5.77 6.59
C THR A 67 -14.99 6.06 8.06
N PRO A 68 -14.97 7.34 8.50
CA PRO A 68 -14.76 7.68 9.91
C PRO A 68 -15.82 7.05 10.84
N GLU A 69 -17.07 6.98 10.38
CA GLU A 69 -18.21 6.45 11.15
C GLU A 69 -18.30 4.93 11.07
N ASN A 70 -18.00 4.35 9.91
CA ASN A 70 -18.04 2.92 9.67
C ASN A 70 -16.68 2.43 9.16
N LYS A 71 -15.87 1.91 10.10
CA LYS A 71 -14.55 1.38 9.79
C LYS A 71 -14.66 -0.02 9.21
N THR A 72 -14.11 -0.19 8.02
CA THR A 72 -14.01 -1.47 7.33
C THR A 72 -12.54 -1.81 7.08
N TYR A 73 -12.27 -3.06 6.68
CA TYR A 73 -10.92 -3.61 6.67
C TYR A 73 -10.73 -4.57 5.49
N PRO A 74 -9.47 -4.83 5.07
CA PRO A 74 -9.20 -5.85 4.08
C PRO A 74 -9.87 -7.16 4.47
N THR A 75 -10.64 -7.72 3.55
CA THR A 75 -11.48 -8.88 3.84
C THR A 75 -11.39 -9.86 2.68
N ILE A 76 -11.21 -11.14 2.99
CA ILE A 76 -11.23 -12.22 2.00
C ILE A 76 -12.33 -13.23 2.31
N GLN A 77 -12.68 -14.01 1.31
CA GLN A 77 -13.56 -15.16 1.41
C GLN A 77 -12.94 -16.36 0.71
N ILE A 78 -12.95 -17.53 1.35
CA ILE A 78 -12.61 -18.80 0.70
C ILE A 78 -13.89 -19.35 0.07
N VAL A 79 -13.98 -19.28 -1.26
CA VAL A 79 -15.15 -19.70 -2.02
C VAL A 79 -15.01 -21.17 -2.42
N GLY A 80 -16.11 -21.93 -2.40
CA GLY A 80 -16.13 -23.32 -2.84
C GLY A 80 -15.60 -24.33 -1.82
N TYR A 81 -15.44 -23.93 -0.55
CA TYR A 81 -15.02 -24.81 0.55
C TYR A 81 -15.74 -24.40 1.85
N LYS A 82 -16.03 -25.38 2.71
CA LYS A 82 -16.55 -25.18 4.07
C LYS A 82 -15.83 -26.17 4.99
N GLY A 83 -15.16 -25.66 6.03
CA GLY A 83 -14.33 -26.45 6.94
C GLY A 83 -13.24 -25.57 7.55
N ARG A 84 -12.28 -26.15 8.27
CA ARG A 84 -11.15 -25.37 8.79
C ARG A 84 -10.19 -25.00 7.66
N ALA A 85 -9.68 -23.79 7.69
CA ALA A 85 -8.61 -23.34 6.82
C ALA A 85 -7.65 -22.44 7.59
N VAL A 86 -6.38 -22.44 7.21
CA VAL A 86 -5.40 -21.49 7.70
C VAL A 86 -5.08 -20.50 6.61
N VAL A 87 -5.16 -19.21 6.91
CA VAL A 87 -4.79 -18.13 6.02
C VAL A 87 -3.51 -17.48 6.51
N VAL A 88 -2.54 -17.34 5.61
CA VAL A 88 -1.26 -16.68 5.82
C VAL A 88 -1.21 -15.42 4.96
N VAL A 89 -0.97 -14.28 5.60
CA VAL A 89 -0.86 -12.97 4.95
C VAL A 89 0.56 -12.45 5.10
N SER A 90 1.16 -12.00 4.00
CA SER A 90 2.51 -11.43 3.96
C SER A 90 2.60 -10.23 3.02
N CYS A 91 3.59 -9.36 3.24
CA CYS A 91 3.88 -8.25 2.33
C CYS A 91 4.73 -8.75 1.15
N VAL A 92 4.35 -8.34 -0.06
CA VAL A 92 5.12 -8.57 -1.29
C VAL A 92 5.37 -7.26 -2.04
N THR A 93 6.35 -7.24 -2.94
CA THR A 93 6.71 -6.07 -3.74
C THR A 93 5.56 -5.66 -4.68
N LYS A 94 5.43 -4.35 -4.94
CA LYS A 94 4.37 -3.81 -5.80
C LYS A 94 4.47 -4.30 -7.25
N GLU A 95 5.70 -4.43 -7.76
CA GLU A 95 6.01 -4.80 -9.14
C GLU A 95 6.15 -6.32 -9.32
N GLN A 96 5.85 -6.79 -10.53
CA GLN A 96 6.12 -8.15 -10.95
C GLN A 96 7.61 -8.35 -11.33
N PRO A 97 8.19 -9.54 -11.09
CA PRO A 97 7.61 -10.65 -10.32
C PRO A 97 7.49 -10.26 -8.83
N HIS A 98 6.36 -10.62 -8.20
CA HIS A 98 6.10 -10.24 -6.81
C HIS A 98 6.99 -11.03 -5.87
N ARG A 99 7.92 -10.32 -5.20
CA ARG A 99 8.90 -10.89 -4.28
C ARG A 99 8.52 -10.62 -2.82
N PRO A 100 8.98 -11.42 -1.85
CA PRO A 100 8.84 -11.10 -0.43
C PRO A 100 9.35 -9.69 -0.12
N HIS A 101 8.53 -8.89 0.57
CA HIS A 101 8.88 -7.53 0.96
C HIS A 101 9.52 -7.54 2.37
N PRO A 102 10.52 -6.69 2.64
CA PRO A 102 11.19 -6.66 3.95
C PRO A 102 10.33 -6.10 5.10
N HIS A 103 9.26 -5.33 4.80
CA HIS A 103 8.35 -4.82 5.82
C HIS A 103 7.55 -5.94 6.50
N ASN A 104 7.22 -5.72 7.77
CA ASN A 104 6.54 -6.69 8.61
C ASN A 104 5.06 -6.34 8.74
N LEU A 105 4.20 -7.37 8.67
CA LEU A 105 2.85 -7.28 9.20
C LEU A 105 2.90 -7.47 10.72
N VAL A 106 2.25 -6.55 11.43
CA VAL A 106 2.15 -6.57 12.89
C VAL A 106 0.69 -6.33 13.29
N GLY A 107 0.27 -6.88 14.41
CA GLY A 107 -1.13 -6.82 14.85
C GLY A 107 -1.32 -7.52 16.17
N ARG A 108 -2.56 -7.52 16.69
CA ARG A 108 -2.88 -8.20 17.95
C ARG A 108 -2.83 -9.72 17.80
N ASP A 109 -3.40 -10.22 16.71
CA ASP A 109 -3.65 -11.66 16.52
C ASP A 109 -2.87 -12.21 15.33
N GLY A 110 -2.34 -13.42 15.49
CA GLY A 110 -1.72 -14.18 14.41
C GLY A 110 -0.42 -13.62 13.83
N CYS A 111 0.03 -12.43 14.26
CA CYS A 111 1.20 -11.77 13.69
C CYS A 111 2.49 -12.22 14.37
N LYS A 112 3.29 -13.04 13.67
CA LYS A 112 4.60 -13.51 14.13
C LYS A 112 5.62 -13.44 13.00
N LYS A 113 6.83 -12.98 13.30
CA LYS A 113 7.94 -12.86 12.32
C LYS A 113 7.52 -12.12 11.02
N GLY A 114 6.69 -11.08 11.15
CA GLY A 114 6.25 -10.22 10.05
C GLY A 114 5.17 -10.78 9.13
N VAL A 115 4.55 -11.90 9.51
CA VAL A 115 3.46 -12.59 8.79
C VAL A 115 2.25 -12.69 9.71
N CYS A 116 1.05 -12.53 9.17
CA CYS A 116 -0.18 -12.80 9.90
C CYS A 116 -0.72 -14.19 9.52
N THR A 117 -0.93 -15.05 10.51
CA THR A 117 -1.54 -16.38 10.32
C THR A 117 -2.80 -16.48 11.16
N VAL A 118 -3.94 -16.76 10.53
CA VAL A 118 -5.25 -16.89 11.18
C VAL A 118 -5.96 -18.16 10.73
N GLU A 119 -6.70 -18.78 11.62
CA GLU A 119 -7.59 -19.89 11.30
C GLU A 119 -8.99 -19.36 10.96
N VAL A 120 -9.53 -19.82 9.84
CA VAL A 120 -10.87 -19.49 9.35
C VAL A 120 -11.74 -20.73 9.51
N HIS A 121 -12.76 -20.61 10.36
CA HIS A 121 -13.74 -21.67 10.61
C HIS A 121 -15.12 -21.05 10.93
N CYS A 122 -15.60 -20.21 10.02
CA CYS A 122 -16.92 -19.60 10.11
C CYS A 122 -17.80 -20.06 8.94
N GLU A 123 -19.12 -20.01 9.09
CA GLU A 123 -20.05 -20.51 8.07
C GLU A 123 -19.90 -19.81 6.70
N SER A 124 -19.55 -18.52 6.73
CA SER A 124 -19.35 -17.68 5.55
C SER A 124 -17.96 -17.83 4.93
N MET A 125 -17.04 -18.52 5.61
CA MET A 125 -15.62 -18.66 5.24
C MET A 125 -14.96 -17.32 4.90
N THR A 126 -15.37 -16.28 5.61
CA THR A 126 -14.94 -14.89 5.43
C THR A 126 -14.06 -14.46 6.59
N GLN A 127 -12.93 -13.81 6.28
CA GLN A 127 -11.98 -13.30 7.26
C GLN A 127 -11.68 -11.83 6.99
N SER A 128 -11.95 -11.00 7.99
CA SER A 128 -11.58 -9.58 8.02
C SER A 128 -10.29 -9.38 8.81
N PHE A 129 -9.45 -8.43 8.40
CA PHE A 129 -8.13 -8.18 8.98
C PHE A 129 -8.06 -6.78 9.63
N ASP A 130 -8.75 -6.61 10.75
CA ASP A 130 -9.04 -5.32 11.38
C ASP A 130 -7.94 -4.73 12.28
N HIS A 131 -6.94 -5.53 12.63
CA HIS A 131 -5.81 -5.14 13.47
C HIS A 131 -4.45 -5.35 12.81
N LEU A 132 -4.38 -5.36 11.47
CA LEU A 132 -3.12 -5.44 10.74
C LEU A 132 -2.54 -4.06 10.46
N GLY A 133 -1.33 -3.82 10.93
CA GLY A 133 -0.51 -2.67 10.56
C GLY A 133 0.76 -3.09 9.83
N ILE A 134 1.44 -2.11 9.23
CA ILE A 134 2.71 -2.32 8.52
C ILE A 134 3.83 -1.66 9.32
N GLN A 135 4.72 -2.50 9.84
CA GLN A 135 5.96 -2.06 10.47
C GLN A 135 7.06 -2.01 9.40
N CYS A 136 7.49 -0.79 9.06
CA CYS A 136 8.51 -0.58 8.04
C CYS A 136 9.92 -0.75 8.62
N VAL A 137 10.80 -1.35 7.81
CA VAL A 137 12.21 -1.51 8.14
C VAL A 137 13.05 -0.40 7.54
N LYS A 138 14.22 -0.12 8.13
CA LYS A 138 15.18 0.84 7.56
C LYS A 138 15.96 0.17 6.44
N LYS A 139 16.48 0.98 5.51
CA LYS A 139 17.29 0.48 4.36
C LYS A 139 18.43 -0.45 4.77
N LYS A 140 19.10 -0.15 5.88
CA LYS A 140 20.21 -0.95 6.41
C LYS A 140 19.79 -2.32 6.97
N ASP A 141 18.51 -2.48 7.33
CA ASP A 141 17.98 -3.67 7.99
C ASP A 141 17.22 -4.58 7.00
N ILE A 142 17.20 -4.22 5.70
CA ILE A 142 16.50 -4.97 4.64
C ILE A 142 16.99 -6.40 4.53
N GLU A 143 18.31 -6.60 4.56
CA GLU A 143 18.91 -7.92 4.37
C GLU A 143 18.56 -8.87 5.51
N GLU A 144 18.63 -8.40 6.76
CA GLU A 144 18.25 -9.15 7.95
C GLU A 144 16.76 -9.49 7.94
N ALA A 145 15.89 -8.52 7.60
CA ALA A 145 14.45 -8.75 7.53
C ALA A 145 14.06 -9.80 6.48
N LEU A 146 14.70 -9.78 5.30
CA LEU A 146 14.47 -10.79 4.26
C LEU A 146 15.05 -12.15 4.65
N LYS A 147 16.16 -12.20 5.39
CA LYS A 147 16.70 -13.46 5.94
C LYS A 147 15.73 -14.08 6.95
N ALA A 148 15.18 -13.29 7.86
CA ALA A 148 14.16 -13.76 8.80
C ALA A 148 12.90 -14.29 8.07
N ARG A 149 12.56 -13.68 6.93
CA ARG A 149 11.45 -14.15 6.06
C ARG A 149 11.77 -15.46 5.36
N GLU A 150 13.01 -15.63 4.90
CA GLU A 150 13.51 -16.87 4.31
C GLU A 150 13.52 -18.03 5.32
N GLU A 151 13.88 -17.78 6.57
CA GLU A 151 13.89 -18.78 7.65
C GLU A 151 12.50 -19.36 7.95
N ILE A 152 11.45 -18.55 7.82
CA ILE A 152 10.05 -19.03 7.92
C ILE A 152 9.47 -19.49 6.59
N ARG A 153 10.27 -19.45 5.51
CA ARG A 153 9.94 -19.96 4.16
C ARG A 153 8.69 -19.33 3.54
N VAL A 154 8.43 -18.07 3.86
CA VAL A 154 7.30 -17.34 3.28
C VAL A 154 7.74 -16.65 1.99
N ASP A 155 7.52 -17.33 0.88
CA ASP A 155 7.72 -16.83 -0.48
C ASP A 155 6.54 -17.31 -1.37
N PRO A 156 5.42 -16.55 -1.38
CA PRO A 156 4.18 -17.01 -2.02
C PRO A 156 4.32 -17.36 -3.50
N PHE A 157 5.28 -16.74 -4.19
CA PHE A 157 5.47 -16.88 -5.64
C PHE A 157 6.79 -17.58 -6.02
N ARG A 158 7.51 -18.13 -5.03
CA ARG A 158 8.77 -18.88 -5.25
C ARG A 158 9.81 -18.10 -6.05
N THR A 159 9.89 -16.79 -5.78
CA THR A 159 10.80 -15.87 -6.46
C THR A 159 12.20 -15.83 -5.85
N GLY A 160 12.37 -16.44 -4.67
CA GLY A 160 13.60 -16.44 -3.90
C GLY A 160 13.86 -15.11 -3.18
N PHE A 161 15.05 -15.02 -2.56
CA PHE A 161 15.46 -13.88 -1.72
C PHE A 161 16.71 -13.17 -2.25
N SER A 162 17.10 -13.39 -3.51
CA SER A 162 18.31 -12.82 -4.10
C SER A 162 18.29 -11.29 -4.15
N HIS A 163 17.11 -10.67 -4.25
CA HIS A 163 16.91 -9.21 -4.23
C HIS A 163 17.33 -8.54 -2.92
N ARG A 164 17.54 -9.31 -1.83
CA ARG A 164 18.11 -8.78 -0.59
C ARG A 164 19.48 -8.13 -0.78
N SER A 165 20.24 -8.60 -1.77
CA SER A 165 21.55 -8.06 -2.17
C SER A 165 21.46 -6.74 -2.95
N GLN A 166 20.26 -6.33 -3.37
CA GLN A 166 20.01 -5.09 -4.09
C GLN A 166 18.96 -4.22 -3.38
N PRO A 167 19.21 -3.75 -2.13
CA PRO A 167 18.21 -3.04 -1.33
C PRO A 167 17.66 -1.77 -2.00
N GLY A 168 18.45 -1.12 -2.87
CA GLY A 168 18.05 0.07 -3.62
C GLY A 168 16.95 -0.18 -4.66
N SER A 169 16.73 -1.44 -5.06
CA SER A 169 15.68 -1.83 -6.00
C SER A 169 14.31 -2.05 -5.35
N ILE A 170 14.25 -2.07 -4.01
CA ILE A 170 13.03 -2.35 -3.25
C ILE A 170 12.36 -1.03 -2.87
N ASP A 171 11.13 -0.84 -3.34
CA ASP A 171 10.31 0.31 -2.97
C ASP A 171 9.76 0.17 -1.54
N LEU A 172 10.36 0.87 -0.58
CA LEU A 172 9.93 0.84 0.82
C LEU A 172 8.66 1.67 1.10
N ASN A 173 8.17 2.42 0.11
CA ASN A 173 6.99 3.27 0.26
C ASN A 173 5.72 2.59 -0.25
N ALA A 174 5.81 1.37 -0.76
CA ALA A 174 4.67 0.66 -1.34
C ALA A 174 4.80 -0.85 -1.13
N VAL A 175 3.71 -1.48 -0.69
CA VAL A 175 3.60 -2.94 -0.56
C VAL A 175 2.29 -3.42 -1.16
N ARG A 176 2.19 -4.73 -1.43
CA ARG A 176 0.90 -5.41 -1.58
C ARG A 176 0.78 -6.48 -0.50
N LEU A 177 -0.42 -6.76 -0.02
CA LEU A 177 -0.70 -7.96 0.77
C LEU A 177 -0.88 -9.15 -0.16
N CYS A 178 -0.26 -10.27 0.16
CA CYS A 178 -0.49 -11.56 -0.46
C CYS A 178 -1.19 -12.49 0.54
N PHE A 179 -2.32 -13.06 0.12
CA PHE A 179 -3.12 -14.02 0.89
C PHE A 179 -2.87 -15.43 0.36
N GLN A 180 -2.39 -16.31 1.21
CA GLN A 180 -2.29 -17.75 0.96
C GLN A 180 -3.28 -18.47 1.89
N ALA A 181 -3.98 -19.48 1.38
CA ALA A 181 -4.90 -20.27 2.18
C ALA A 181 -4.57 -21.75 2.04
N PHE A 182 -4.63 -22.47 3.15
CA PHE A 182 -4.35 -23.88 3.27
C PHE A 182 -5.58 -24.56 3.88
N LEU A 183 -6.20 -25.46 3.13
CA LEU A 183 -7.43 -26.13 3.55
C LEU A 183 -7.09 -27.39 4.33
N GLU A 184 -7.90 -27.67 5.35
CA GLU A 184 -7.85 -28.91 6.09
C GLU A 184 -8.38 -30.07 5.25
N GLU A 185 -7.57 -31.13 5.07
CA GLU A 185 -8.01 -32.37 4.42
C GLU A 185 -8.27 -33.49 5.43
N GLU A 186 -7.42 -33.57 6.47
CA GLU A 186 -7.58 -34.46 7.62
C GLU A 186 -7.56 -33.61 8.90
N PRO A 187 -8.24 -34.02 9.99
CA PRO A 187 -8.23 -33.28 11.24
C PRO A 187 -6.81 -32.93 11.72
N GLY A 188 -6.50 -31.63 11.77
CA GLY A 188 -5.22 -31.05 12.16
C GLY A 188 -4.22 -30.87 11.01
N LYS A 189 -4.53 -31.30 9.78
CA LYS A 189 -3.59 -31.28 8.64
C LYS A 189 -4.09 -30.40 7.50
N PHE A 190 -3.45 -29.24 7.35
CA PHE A 190 -3.79 -28.21 6.36
C PHE A 190 -3.00 -28.36 5.05
N LYS A 191 -3.16 -29.48 4.33
CA LYS A 191 -2.26 -29.82 3.20
C LYS A 191 -2.60 -29.17 1.87
N ARG A 192 -3.86 -28.78 1.64
CA ARG A 192 -4.29 -28.29 0.33
C ARG A 192 -4.09 -26.79 0.21
N ALA A 193 -3.01 -26.37 -0.43
CA ALA A 193 -2.78 -24.95 -0.71
C ALA A 193 -3.67 -24.46 -1.86
N LEU A 194 -4.22 -23.25 -1.70
CA LEU A 194 -4.90 -22.52 -2.76
C LEU A 194 -3.93 -21.58 -3.47
N MET A 195 -4.28 -21.19 -4.70
CA MET A 195 -3.53 -20.17 -5.43
C MET A 195 -3.46 -18.87 -4.62
N PRO A 196 -2.25 -18.31 -4.40
CA PRO A 196 -2.09 -17.05 -3.70
C PRO A 196 -2.78 -15.90 -4.45
N VAL A 197 -3.41 -14.99 -3.71
CA VAL A 197 -4.08 -13.80 -4.27
C VAL A 197 -3.47 -12.55 -3.69
N ILE A 198 -3.25 -11.54 -4.54
CA ILE A 198 -2.60 -10.29 -4.17
C ILE A 198 -3.64 -9.17 -4.14
N SER A 199 -3.54 -8.32 -3.13
CA SER A 199 -4.32 -7.07 -3.00
C SER A 199 -3.82 -5.95 -3.89
N ASP A 200 -4.58 -4.86 -3.92
CA ASP A 200 -4.14 -3.57 -4.45
C ASP A 200 -2.95 -2.99 -3.66
N ILE A 201 -2.26 -2.03 -4.26
CA ILE A 201 -1.06 -1.42 -3.66
C ILE A 201 -1.45 -0.58 -2.46
N ILE A 202 -0.75 -0.80 -1.34
CA ILE A 202 -0.77 0.04 -0.15
C ILE A 202 0.49 0.89 -0.16
N TYR A 203 0.31 2.20 -0.19
CA TYR A 203 1.37 3.18 -0.11
C TYR A 203 1.50 3.72 1.32
N ASP A 204 2.74 4.00 1.73
CA ASP A 204 3.01 4.70 2.98
C ASP A 204 2.48 6.14 2.89
N LYS A 205 1.43 6.46 3.64
CA LYS A 205 0.88 7.82 3.75
C LYS A 205 1.94 8.84 4.18
N LYS A 206 2.99 8.44 4.90
CA LYS A 206 4.08 9.37 5.24
C LYS A 206 4.93 9.74 4.03
N ALA A 207 5.10 8.83 3.07
CA ALA A 207 5.84 9.06 1.84
C ALA A 207 4.99 9.76 0.77
N LEU A 208 3.68 9.48 0.77
CA LEU A 208 2.68 10.16 -0.06
C LEU A 208 1.92 11.19 0.76
N CYS A 209 2.50 12.36 0.97
CA CYS A 209 1.76 13.48 1.55
C CYS A 209 0.66 13.92 0.58
N ASP A 210 -0.57 14.04 1.06
CA ASP A 210 -1.67 14.63 0.28
C ASP A 210 -1.23 16.02 -0.19
N LEU A 211 -1.29 16.26 -1.50
CA LEU A 211 -0.93 17.57 -2.03
C LEU A 211 -2.01 18.55 -1.61
N ALA A 212 -1.62 19.64 -0.96
CA ALA A 212 -2.56 20.69 -0.61
C ALA A 212 -1.87 22.06 -0.68
N ILE A 213 -2.55 23.01 -1.32
CA ILE A 213 -2.16 24.43 -1.30
C ILE A 213 -2.80 25.07 -0.09
N CYS A 214 -1.98 25.52 0.86
CA CYS A 214 -2.45 26.16 2.09
C CYS A 214 -2.66 27.66 1.88
N LYS A 215 -1.79 28.32 1.10
CA LYS A 215 -1.85 29.76 0.84
C LYS A 215 -1.04 30.16 -0.39
N LEU A 216 -1.48 31.23 -1.07
CA LEU A 216 -0.75 31.86 -2.17
C LEU A 216 -0.38 33.30 -1.78
N SER A 217 0.78 33.78 -2.26
CA SER A 217 1.17 35.18 -2.08
C SER A 217 0.34 36.15 -2.91
N HIS A 218 -0.11 35.71 -4.09
CA HIS A 218 -0.96 36.48 -5.00
C HIS A 218 -2.10 35.60 -5.52
N CYS A 219 -3.23 36.21 -5.84
CA CYS A 219 -4.38 35.55 -6.48
C CYS A 219 -4.60 35.99 -7.94
N SER A 220 -3.70 36.79 -8.50
CA SER A 220 -3.75 37.28 -9.88
C SER A 220 -2.33 37.51 -10.40
N ALA A 221 -2.12 37.33 -11.71
CA ALA A 221 -0.85 37.59 -12.37
C ALA A 221 -1.06 38.11 -13.80
N PRO A 222 -0.10 38.86 -14.38
CA PRO A 222 -0.16 39.27 -15.78
C PRO A 222 -0.19 38.07 -16.73
N VAL A 223 -1.00 38.16 -17.79
CA VAL A 223 -1.10 37.11 -18.83
C VAL A 223 0.22 36.84 -19.57
N ALA A 224 1.17 37.76 -19.51
CA ALA A 224 2.52 37.59 -20.04
C ALA A 224 3.33 36.50 -19.30
N GLY A 225 2.95 36.14 -18.08
CA GLY A 225 3.72 35.25 -17.20
C GLY A 225 4.95 35.93 -16.62
N GLY A 226 5.81 35.14 -15.97
CA GLY A 226 7.09 35.58 -15.41
C GLY A 226 6.99 36.26 -14.03
N MET A 227 5.78 36.52 -13.53
CA MET A 227 5.57 37.03 -12.18
C MET A 227 5.97 35.97 -11.16
N GLU A 228 6.85 36.34 -10.23
CA GLU A 228 7.27 35.48 -9.13
C GLU A 228 6.16 35.37 -8.08
N MET A 229 5.82 34.14 -7.70
CA MET A 229 4.81 33.81 -6.71
C MET A 229 5.38 32.86 -5.67
N ILE A 230 4.85 32.96 -4.45
CA ILE A 230 5.17 32.05 -3.34
C ILE A 230 3.90 31.29 -2.98
N LEU A 231 4.00 29.97 -2.94
CA LEU A 231 2.93 29.05 -2.59
C LEU A 231 3.33 28.31 -1.32
N LEU A 232 2.49 28.37 -0.28
CA LEU A 232 2.62 27.55 0.92
C LEU A 232 1.80 26.27 0.75
N CYS A 233 2.38 25.13 1.10
CA CYS A 233 1.76 23.83 0.90
C CYS A 233 2.06 22.84 2.02
N GLU A 234 1.28 21.76 2.04
CA GLU A 234 1.66 20.55 2.77
C GLU A 234 2.97 19.97 2.23
N LYS A 235 3.59 19.08 3.00
CA LYS A 235 4.96 18.61 2.72
C LYS A 235 5.07 17.97 1.33
N VAL A 236 5.95 18.49 0.47
CA VAL A 236 6.21 17.96 -0.89
C VAL A 236 7.62 17.39 -1.07
N ALA A 237 7.78 16.48 -2.03
CA ALA A 237 9.10 16.04 -2.49
C ALA A 237 9.63 17.02 -3.55
N LYS A 238 10.75 17.69 -3.26
CA LYS A 238 11.29 18.76 -4.13
C LYS A 238 11.65 18.33 -5.56
N GLU A 239 11.95 17.04 -5.76
CA GLU A 239 12.32 16.48 -7.08
C GLU A 239 11.10 15.89 -7.82
N ASP A 240 9.92 15.87 -7.18
CA ASP A 240 8.72 15.22 -7.67
C ASP A 240 7.49 16.09 -7.36
N ILE A 241 7.55 17.34 -7.79
CA ILE A 241 6.46 18.30 -7.62
C ILE A 241 6.44 19.32 -8.76
N SER A 242 5.25 19.73 -9.16
CA SER A 242 5.02 20.78 -10.15
C SER A 242 3.82 21.64 -9.73
N VAL A 243 3.81 22.90 -10.18
CA VAL A 243 2.68 23.81 -10.00
C VAL A 243 1.99 23.94 -11.35
N ARG A 244 0.72 23.53 -11.43
CA ARG A 244 -0.08 23.56 -12.67
C ARG A 244 -1.12 24.66 -12.57
N LEU A 245 -1.12 25.57 -13.55
CA LEU A 245 -2.19 26.53 -13.77
C LEU A 245 -3.00 26.07 -14.97
N TYR A 246 -4.32 26.15 -14.91
CA TYR A 246 -5.17 25.70 -16.01
C TYR A 246 -6.51 26.43 -16.06
N GLU A 247 -7.05 26.57 -17.27
CA GLU A 247 -8.39 27.06 -17.53
C GLU A 247 -9.28 25.87 -17.90
N GLU A 248 -10.41 25.71 -17.21
CA GLU A 248 -11.37 24.65 -17.50
C GLU A 248 -12.75 25.24 -17.79
N ARG A 249 -13.41 24.72 -18.82
CA ARG A 249 -14.80 25.04 -19.12
C ARG A 249 -15.55 23.77 -19.49
N ASN A 250 -16.68 23.50 -18.82
CA ASN A 250 -17.51 22.32 -19.05
C ASN A 250 -16.73 20.98 -18.96
N GLY A 251 -15.79 20.85 -18.01
CA GLY A 251 -14.98 19.63 -17.85
C GLY A 251 -13.84 19.48 -18.88
N GLN A 252 -13.65 20.47 -19.77
CA GLN A 252 -12.55 20.46 -20.74
C GLN A 252 -11.50 21.50 -20.38
N VAL A 253 -10.24 21.04 -20.28
CA VAL A 253 -9.08 21.90 -20.08
C VAL A 253 -8.81 22.66 -21.38
N LEU A 254 -9.05 23.97 -21.37
CA LEU A 254 -8.83 24.86 -22.51
C LEU A 254 -7.39 25.33 -22.63
N TRP A 255 -6.69 25.41 -21.50
CA TRP A 255 -5.29 25.79 -21.43
C TRP A 255 -4.69 25.21 -20.15
N GLU A 256 -3.42 24.81 -20.22
CA GLU A 256 -2.61 24.53 -19.05
C GLU A 256 -1.21 25.11 -19.22
N GLY A 257 -0.59 25.49 -18.11
CA GLY A 257 0.78 25.97 -18.03
C GLY A 257 1.42 25.53 -16.72
N MET A 258 2.70 25.21 -16.77
CA MET A 258 3.47 24.83 -15.59
C MET A 258 4.22 26.04 -15.04
N GLY A 259 4.16 26.22 -13.72
CA GLY A 259 5.01 27.17 -13.03
C GLY A 259 6.49 26.82 -13.20
N ASP A 260 7.30 27.81 -13.50
CA ASP A 260 8.74 27.65 -13.72
C ASP A 260 9.50 27.80 -12.40
N PHE A 261 10.12 26.72 -11.96
CA PHE A 261 10.99 26.67 -10.79
C PHE A 261 11.91 25.46 -10.83
N THR A 262 12.94 25.49 -10.01
CA THR A 262 13.90 24.39 -9.80
C THR A 262 13.77 23.82 -8.38
N PRO A 263 14.28 22.60 -8.11
CA PRO A 263 14.20 21.98 -6.78
C PRO A 263 14.78 22.82 -5.64
N THR A 264 15.69 23.76 -5.93
CA THR A 264 16.28 24.69 -4.94
C THR A 264 15.29 25.75 -4.46
N GLN A 265 14.27 26.05 -5.25
CA GLN A 265 13.20 27.00 -4.92
C GLN A 265 12.06 26.37 -4.11
N VAL A 266 12.15 25.06 -3.84
CA VAL A 266 11.28 24.36 -2.89
C VAL A 266 11.85 24.53 -1.49
N HIS A 267 11.35 25.52 -0.75
CA HIS A 267 11.83 25.87 0.57
C HIS A 267 11.33 24.88 1.62
N LYS A 268 12.26 24.10 2.19
CA LYS A 268 12.03 23.18 3.31
C LYS A 268 10.82 22.24 3.12
N GLN A 269 10.51 21.90 1.87
CA GLN A 269 9.39 21.04 1.48
C GLN A 269 8.00 21.59 1.75
N VAL A 270 7.84 22.85 2.18
CA VAL A 270 6.54 23.41 2.62
C VAL A 270 6.19 24.73 1.94
N ALA A 271 7.10 25.25 1.10
CA ALA A 271 6.83 26.40 0.26
C ALA A 271 7.54 26.27 -1.09
N ILE A 272 6.96 26.84 -2.13
CA ILE A 272 7.51 26.85 -3.48
C ILE A 272 7.50 28.29 -3.99
N THR A 273 8.68 28.79 -4.38
CA THR A 273 8.77 30.02 -5.17
C THR A 273 8.85 29.65 -6.65
N PHE A 274 7.93 30.15 -7.46
CA PHE A 274 7.88 29.84 -8.89
C PHE A 274 7.51 31.07 -9.72
N LYS A 275 7.82 31.05 -11.01
CA LYS A 275 7.37 32.04 -11.97
C LYS A 275 6.14 31.55 -12.72
N THR A 276 5.14 32.41 -12.84
CA THR A 276 3.90 32.10 -13.55
C THR A 276 4.16 31.78 -15.02
N PRO A 277 3.50 30.76 -15.60
CA PRO A 277 3.53 30.51 -17.03
C PRO A 277 2.83 31.63 -17.80
N ARG A 278 3.18 31.80 -19.07
CA ARG A 278 2.46 32.68 -19.99
C ARG A 278 1.09 32.08 -20.34
N TYR A 279 0.04 32.88 -20.28
CA TYR A 279 -1.31 32.48 -20.68
C TYR A 279 -1.43 32.32 -22.20
N ARG A 280 -2.42 31.55 -22.69
CA ARG A 280 -2.57 31.18 -24.12
C ARG A 280 -2.56 32.37 -25.08
N THR A 281 -3.10 33.51 -24.66
CA THR A 281 -3.15 34.75 -25.45
C THR A 281 -2.73 35.93 -24.58
N LEU A 282 -2.04 36.90 -25.18
CA LEU A 282 -1.70 38.17 -24.52
C LEU A 282 -2.82 39.21 -24.67
N GLN A 283 -3.73 39.01 -25.61
CA GLN A 283 -4.84 39.90 -25.86
C GLN A 283 -6.04 39.38 -25.07
N VAL A 284 -6.22 39.93 -23.88
CA VAL A 284 -7.40 39.73 -23.03
C VAL A 284 -7.99 41.11 -22.72
N GLU A 285 -9.31 41.23 -22.85
CA GLU A 285 -10.02 42.47 -22.53
C GLU A 285 -10.36 42.52 -21.02
N ASP A 286 -10.74 41.37 -20.46
CA ASP A 286 -11.10 41.21 -19.05
C ASP A 286 -10.20 40.18 -18.34
N PRO A 287 -10.06 40.26 -16.99
CA PRO A 287 -9.38 39.25 -16.21
C PRO A 287 -9.96 37.85 -16.43
N VAL A 288 -9.10 36.90 -16.79
CA VAL A 288 -9.50 35.50 -16.99
C VAL A 288 -9.28 34.72 -15.70
N GLN A 289 -10.33 34.03 -15.23
CA GLN A 289 -10.22 33.14 -14.09
C GLN A 289 -9.58 31.81 -14.51
N VAL A 290 -8.54 31.41 -13.78
CA VAL A 290 -7.84 30.13 -13.94
C VAL A 290 -7.74 29.43 -12.59
N PHE A 291 -7.52 28.13 -12.63
CA PHE A 291 -7.24 27.30 -11.47
C PHE A 291 -5.73 27.12 -11.30
N ILE A 292 -5.32 26.87 -10.06
CA ILE A 292 -3.96 26.51 -9.69
C ILE A 292 -4.00 25.29 -8.78
N GLN A 293 -3.15 24.31 -9.05
CA GLN A 293 -3.04 23.10 -8.24
C GLN A 293 -1.58 22.62 -8.21
N LEU A 294 -1.24 21.88 -7.17
CA LEU A 294 -0.02 21.07 -7.16
C LEU A 294 -0.26 19.79 -7.96
N ARG A 295 0.79 19.29 -8.61
CA ARG A 295 0.78 18.00 -9.29
C ARG A 295 2.07 17.26 -9.03
N ARG A 296 1.99 16.00 -8.62
CA ARG A 296 3.13 15.08 -8.48
C ARG A 296 3.35 14.33 -9.80
N PRO A 297 4.47 14.52 -10.50
CA PRO A 297 4.72 13.86 -11.78
C PRO A 297 4.77 12.33 -11.71
N SER A 298 5.26 11.76 -10.61
CA SER A 298 5.47 10.30 -10.47
C SER A 298 4.20 9.45 -10.49
N ASP A 299 3.10 9.94 -9.90
CA ASP A 299 1.82 9.22 -9.78
C ASP A 299 0.63 9.99 -10.35
N GLY A 300 0.84 11.22 -10.80
CA GLY A 300 -0.21 12.07 -11.38
C GLY A 300 -1.15 12.69 -10.35
N GLU A 301 -0.90 12.53 -9.04
CA GLU A 301 -1.74 13.09 -7.99
C GLU A 301 -1.79 14.62 -8.08
N THR A 302 -2.96 15.20 -7.79
CA THR A 302 -3.18 16.65 -7.76
C THR A 302 -3.83 17.08 -6.45
N SER A 303 -3.55 18.32 -6.02
CA SER A 303 -4.21 18.96 -4.87
C SER A 303 -5.62 19.45 -5.19
#